data_AF-A0A5J4X069-F1
#
_entry.id   AF-A0A5J4X069-F1
#
_cell.length_a   1.000
_cell.length_b   1.000
_cell.length_c   1.000
_cell.angle_alpha   90.00
_cell.angle_beta   90.00
_cell.angle_gamma   90.00
#
_symmetry.space_group_name_H-M   'P 1'
#
loop_
_entity.id
_entity.type
_entity.pdbx_description
1 polymer ?
#
loop_
_entity_poly.entity_id
_entity_poly.type
_entity_poly.pdbx_seq_one_letter_code
_entity_poly.pdbx_strand_id
1 'polypeptide(L)'
;MNIDFTCRNWSLTFQYTKQFTHLICTADLITGLHAEPLTESGLKNLICDIKLITMSIKNYVITEVTANIAGYKATDACLNRVRQFYSQRPFVVPAQRVEVWPFPMSATLAGIRTSQNIPQSHVTDFCLPFPKDARATICFENPCNQKMQVTTCGRNFPDMPMNTFDQQFFQLQLNVSNLDLLFEATNEYEDALTTPRNTATLRLNPHTDLTIFLIILQCQRNSNGALTFEVLDNQNQNISVEVKGAPIYQGATDSYYNVDTSGKRPPPPILCTVHDTFWLFSPATDRN
;
A
#
# COMPACT_ATOMS: atom_id res chain seq x y z
N MET A 1 -0.03 24.58 29.01
CA MET A 1 0.84 23.45 29.40
C MET A 1 1.51 23.00 28.13
N ASN A 2 2.81 23.31 27.94
CA ASN A 2 3.53 22.97 26.71
C ASN A 2 3.92 21.49 26.78
N ILE A 3 3.44 20.69 25.83
CA ILE A 3 3.72 19.25 25.77
C ILE A 3 4.94 19.09 24.87
N ASP A 4 6.11 18.92 25.46
CA ASP A 4 7.33 18.61 24.72
C ASP A 4 7.30 17.13 24.28
N PHE A 5 6.88 16.91 23.04
CA PHE A 5 7.14 15.66 22.34
C PHE A 5 8.59 15.65 21.88
N THR A 6 9.45 14.89 22.57
CA THR A 6 10.82 14.66 22.12
C THR A 6 10.85 13.45 21.21
N CYS A 7 10.99 13.69 19.90
CA CYS A 7 11.27 12.63 18.93
C CYS A 7 12.79 12.47 18.83
N ARG A 8 13.33 11.30 19.20
CA ARG A 8 14.74 10.96 18.96
C ARG A 8 14.78 9.81 17.95
N ASN A 9 15.54 9.97 16.87
CA ASN A 9 15.79 8.90 15.91
C ASN A 9 16.64 7.80 16.59
N TRP A 10 16.21 6.54 16.54
CA TRP A 10 16.90 5.41 17.20
C TRP A 10 17.41 4.41 16.17
N SER A 11 18.70 4.09 16.21
CA SER A 11 19.28 3.02 15.40
C SER A 11 19.84 1.90 16.29
N LEU A 12 19.52 0.64 15.95
CA LEU A 12 20.05 -0.56 16.60
C LEU A 12 20.55 -1.50 15.50
N THR A 13 21.82 -1.89 15.58
CA THR A 13 22.46 -2.79 14.62
C THR A 13 22.05 -4.23 14.91
N PHE A 14 21.38 -4.89 13.96
CA PHE A 14 20.97 -6.29 14.05
C PHE A 14 21.40 -7.01 12.79
N GLN A 15 21.92 -8.23 12.92
CA GLN A 15 22.28 -9.05 11.76
C GLN A 15 21.12 -9.96 11.37
N TYR A 16 20.72 -9.90 10.11
CA TYR A 16 19.64 -10.72 9.57
C TYR A 16 20.07 -11.45 8.30
N THR A 17 19.84 -12.77 8.26
CA THR A 17 20.22 -13.62 7.13
C THR A 17 18.99 -14.30 6.56
N LYS A 18 18.33 -13.68 5.58
CA LYS A 18 17.36 -14.33 4.69
C LYS A 18 17.49 -13.72 3.30
N GLN A 19 17.39 -14.56 2.28
CA GLN A 19 17.42 -14.10 0.90
C GLN A 19 16.09 -13.43 0.57
N PHE A 20 16.16 -12.13 0.27
CA PHE A 20 15.07 -11.40 -0.37
C PHE A 20 15.44 -11.18 -1.83
N THR A 21 14.46 -11.36 -2.71
CA THR A 21 14.55 -10.84 -4.08
C THR A 21 13.73 -9.56 -4.10
N HIS A 22 14.39 -8.40 -4.01
CA HIS A 22 13.72 -7.17 -4.37
C HIS A 22 13.55 -7.19 -5.90
N LEU A 23 12.30 -7.21 -6.36
CA LEU A 23 12.00 -7.04 -7.77
C LEU A 23 12.45 -5.65 -8.20
N ILE A 24 13.30 -5.64 -9.21
CA ILE A 24 13.64 -4.54 -10.12
C ILE A 24 12.84 -3.26 -9.83
N CYS A 25 13.39 -2.38 -9.01
CA CYS A 25 12.84 -1.04 -8.84
C CYS A 25 13.57 -0.13 -9.81
N THR A 26 12.84 0.44 -10.76
CA THR A 26 13.32 1.57 -11.55
C THR A 26 13.14 2.82 -10.72
N ALA A 27 14.25 3.42 -10.30
CA ALA A 27 14.27 4.68 -9.57
C ALA A 27 14.83 5.78 -10.47
N ASP A 28 14.28 6.97 -10.32
CA ASP A 28 14.76 8.17 -10.98
C ASP A 28 15.95 8.73 -10.18
N LEU A 29 17.15 8.67 -10.74
CA LEU A 29 18.31 9.37 -10.19
C LEU A 29 18.31 10.79 -10.70
N ILE A 30 18.18 11.76 -9.80
CA ILE A 30 18.42 13.16 -10.13
C ILE A 30 19.93 13.34 -10.30
N THR A 31 20.38 13.55 -11.54
CA THR A 31 21.78 13.72 -11.90
C THR A 31 22.21 15.18 -11.95
N GLY A 32 21.25 16.10 -12.00
CA GLY A 32 21.48 17.53 -12.09
C GLY A 32 20.23 18.33 -11.75
N LEU A 33 20.42 19.55 -11.25
CA LEU A 33 19.37 20.52 -11.01
C LEU A 33 19.79 21.83 -11.65
N HIS A 34 19.00 22.32 -12.61
CA HIS A 34 19.30 23.55 -13.33
C HIS A 34 18.05 24.42 -13.46
N ALA A 35 18.22 25.74 -13.34
CA ALA A 35 17.12 26.68 -13.51
C ALA A 35 17.14 27.25 -14.94
N GLU A 36 15.98 27.33 -15.58
CA GLU A 36 15.89 28.02 -16.87
C GLU A 36 16.14 29.53 -16.73
N PRO A 37 16.68 30.18 -17.79
CA PRO A 37 16.75 31.64 -17.85
C PRO A 37 15.35 32.26 -17.76
N LEU A 38 15.28 33.45 -17.16
CA LEU A 38 14.03 34.20 -16.96
C LEU A 38 13.27 34.38 -18.29
N THR A 39 12.06 33.82 -18.38
CA THR A 39 11.02 34.35 -19.28
C THR A 39 10.35 35.57 -18.65
N GLU A 40 9.74 36.43 -19.48
CA GLU A 40 9.06 37.69 -19.10
C GLU A 40 8.06 37.56 -17.93
N SER A 41 7.60 36.34 -17.62
CA SER A 41 6.68 36.01 -16.52
C SER A 41 7.33 35.84 -15.13
N GLY A 42 8.66 35.91 -14.99
CA GLY A 42 9.35 36.01 -13.69
C GLY A 42 9.40 34.74 -12.82
N LEU A 43 8.80 33.62 -13.24
CA LEU A 43 8.88 32.33 -12.54
C LEU A 43 10.08 31.51 -13.02
N LYS A 44 10.93 31.06 -12.09
CA LYS A 44 12.03 30.11 -12.38
C LYS A 44 11.49 28.69 -12.25
N ASN A 45 11.42 27.95 -13.35
CA ASN A 45 11.21 26.51 -13.31
C ASN A 45 12.54 25.84 -12.93
N LEU A 46 12.53 25.01 -11.89
CA LEU A 46 13.66 24.18 -11.52
C LEU A 46 13.54 22.87 -12.32
N ILE A 47 14.48 22.62 -13.22
CA ILE A 47 14.52 21.41 -14.04
C ILE A 47 15.44 20.40 -13.36
N CYS A 48 14.92 19.20 -13.15
CA CYS A 48 15.68 18.04 -12.70
C CYS A 48 16.13 17.23 -13.92
N ASP A 49 17.42 17.03 -14.07
CA ASP A 49 17.93 16.00 -14.99
C ASP A 49 17.73 14.64 -14.32
N ILE A 50 16.88 13.82 -14.91
CA ILE A 50 16.54 12.50 -14.37
C ILE A 50 17.15 11.42 -15.25
N LYS A 51 17.94 10.54 -14.64
CA LYS A 51 18.44 9.32 -15.25
C LYS A 51 17.75 8.12 -14.62
N LEU A 52 17.14 7.28 -15.46
CA LEU A 52 16.56 6.02 -15.02
C LEU A 52 17.66 5.08 -14.52
N ILE A 53 17.55 4.61 -13.29
CA ILE A 53 18.43 3.58 -12.72
C ILE A 53 17.59 2.38 -12.31
N THR A 54 18.05 1.20 -12.73
CA THR A 54 17.51 -0.06 -12.27
C THR A 54 18.29 -0.51 -11.04
N MET A 55 17.71 -0.41 -9.85
CA MET A 55 18.30 -0.98 -8.64
C MET A 55 17.94 -2.46 -8.56
N SER A 56 18.93 -3.33 -8.75
CA SER A 56 18.82 -4.77 -8.50
C SER A 56 19.71 -5.13 -7.32
N ILE A 57 19.09 -5.35 -6.16
CA ILE A 57 19.79 -5.82 -4.97
C ILE A 57 19.52 -7.31 -4.85
N LYS A 58 20.54 -8.13 -5.09
CA LYS A 58 20.50 -9.59 -4.88
C LYS A 58 21.30 -9.93 -3.64
N ASN A 59 20.73 -10.76 -2.77
CA ASN A 59 21.42 -11.31 -1.57
C ASN A 59 21.97 -10.24 -0.61
N TYR A 60 21.17 -9.24 -0.25
CA TYR A 60 21.57 -8.28 0.78
C TYR A 60 21.35 -8.84 2.19
N VAL A 61 22.19 -8.38 3.10
CA VAL A 61 22.07 -8.60 4.54
C VAL A 61 21.63 -7.28 5.13
N ILE A 62 20.51 -7.26 5.85
CA ILE A 62 20.12 -6.10 6.65
C ILE A 62 21.07 -6.09 7.84
N THR A 63 21.91 -5.05 7.94
CA THR A 63 22.88 -4.89 9.02
C THR A 63 22.36 -4.00 10.15
N GLU A 64 21.38 -3.13 9.85
CA GLU A 64 20.85 -2.17 10.80
C GLU A 64 19.39 -1.84 10.46
N VAL A 65 18.55 -1.74 11.48
CA VAL A 65 17.15 -1.29 11.35
C VAL A 65 16.94 -0.18 12.37
N THR A 66 16.38 0.93 11.89
CA THR A 66 16.08 2.12 12.70
C THR A 66 14.57 2.19 12.87
N ALA A 67 14.08 2.36 14.09
CA ALA A 67 12.67 2.54 14.38
C ALA A 67 12.48 3.76 15.28
N ASN A 68 11.52 4.61 14.94
CA ASN A 68 11.17 5.75 15.77
C ASN A 68 10.18 5.30 16.84
N ILE A 69 10.55 5.44 18.11
CA ILE A 69 9.67 5.14 19.24
C ILE A 69 9.42 6.46 19.97
N ALA A 70 8.17 6.90 19.95
CA ALA A 70 7.73 8.04 20.72
C ALA A 70 7.41 7.61 22.15
N GLY A 71 7.82 8.40 23.13
CA GLY A 71 7.54 8.16 24.54
C GLY A 71 7.35 9.47 25.29
N TYR A 72 6.35 9.51 26.17
CA TYR A 72 6.14 10.69 27.01
C TYR A 72 7.19 10.75 28.13
N LYS A 73 7.95 11.84 28.19
CA LYS A 73 9.00 12.08 29.21
C LYS A 73 9.99 10.92 29.37
N ALA A 74 10.45 10.34 28.27
CA ALA A 74 11.46 9.29 28.31
C ALA A 74 12.77 9.83 28.92
N THR A 75 13.10 9.41 30.14
CA THR A 75 14.36 9.77 30.81
C THR A 75 15.52 8.94 30.27
N ASP A 76 16.76 9.42 30.39
CA ASP A 76 17.94 8.64 29.97
C ASP A 76 18.05 7.30 30.72
N ALA A 77 17.59 7.24 31.97
CA ALA A 77 17.51 5.99 32.73
C ALA A 77 16.50 4.99 32.12
N CYS A 78 15.35 5.49 31.63
CA CYS A 78 14.37 4.67 30.90
C CYS A 78 14.97 4.16 29.58
N LEU A 79 15.58 5.05 28.80
CA LEU A 79 16.22 4.71 27.52
C LEU A 79 17.33 3.67 27.69
N ASN A 80 18.18 3.80 28.72
CA ASN A 80 19.24 2.83 29.02
C ASN A 80 18.67 1.46 29.41
N ARG A 81 17.57 1.40 30.16
CA ARG A 81 16.89 0.13 30.47
C ARG A 81 16.29 -0.52 29.23
N VAL A 82 15.65 0.26 28.35
CA VAL A 82 15.12 -0.24 27.08
C VAL A 82 16.25 -0.81 26.21
N ARG A 83 17.38 -0.10 26.12
CA ARG A 83 18.58 -0.60 25.42
C ARG A 83 19.08 -1.92 26.01
N GLN A 84 19.24 -2.00 27.34
CA GLN A 84 19.67 -3.23 28.01
C GLN A 84 18.70 -4.40 27.78
N PHE A 85 17.40 -4.11 27.76
CA PHE A 85 16.37 -5.12 27.54
C PHE A 85 16.50 -5.76 26.15
N TYR A 86 16.58 -4.93 25.11
CA TYR A 86 16.68 -5.40 23.71
C TYR A 86 18.08 -5.89 23.34
N SER A 87 19.13 -5.49 24.05
CA SER A 87 20.50 -5.96 23.79
C SER A 87 20.80 -7.33 24.40
N GLN A 88 19.98 -7.81 25.35
CA GLN A 88 20.22 -9.07 26.06
C GLN A 88 19.28 -10.20 25.65
N ARG A 89 18.20 -9.90 24.90
CA ARG A 89 17.14 -10.87 24.64
C ARG A 89 16.66 -10.79 23.20
N PRO A 90 16.42 -11.93 22.55
CA PRO A 90 15.67 -11.94 21.32
C PRO A 90 14.26 -11.37 21.54
N PHE A 91 13.75 -10.65 20.56
CA PHE A 91 12.40 -10.11 20.58
C PHE A 91 11.73 -10.23 19.22
N VAL A 92 10.41 -10.34 19.27
CA VAL A 92 9.56 -10.49 18.09
C VAL A 92 8.98 -9.12 17.73
N VAL A 93 9.13 -8.73 16.47
CA VAL A 93 8.46 -7.57 15.89
C VAL A 93 7.42 -8.11 14.91
N PRO A 94 6.11 -7.90 15.15
CA PRO A 94 5.07 -8.23 14.18
C PRO A 94 5.36 -7.53 12.85
N ALA A 95 5.09 -8.23 11.75
CA ALA A 95 5.31 -7.70 10.41
C ALA A 95 4.24 -8.25 9.46
N GLN A 96 4.10 -7.63 8.31
CA GLN A 96 3.25 -8.14 7.23
C GLN A 96 4.10 -8.45 6.02
N ARG A 97 3.83 -9.57 5.37
CA ARG A 97 4.36 -9.92 4.06
C ARG A 97 3.28 -9.66 3.03
N VAL A 98 3.61 -8.88 2.01
CA VAL A 98 2.72 -8.63 0.87
C VAL A 98 3.25 -9.36 -0.34
N GLU A 99 2.42 -10.18 -0.97
CA GLU A 99 2.69 -10.79 -2.27
C GLU A 99 1.82 -10.14 -3.33
N VAL A 100 2.38 -9.94 -4.53
CA VAL A 100 1.77 -9.13 -5.59
C VAL A 100 1.47 -10.01 -6.80
N TRP A 101 0.21 -9.96 -7.24
CA TRP A 101 -0.35 -10.79 -8.30
C TRP A 101 -1.09 -9.90 -9.31
N PRO A 102 -0.44 -9.50 -10.42
CA PRO A 102 -1.11 -8.74 -11.47
C PRO A 102 -2.13 -9.62 -12.19
N PHE A 103 -3.36 -9.11 -12.34
CA PHE A 103 -4.36 -9.81 -13.13
C PHE A 103 -3.98 -9.84 -14.62
N PRO A 104 -4.42 -10.85 -15.39
CA PRO A 104 -4.07 -10.99 -16.80
C PRO A 104 -4.76 -9.98 -17.72
N MET A 105 -5.91 -9.41 -17.32
CA MET A 105 -6.69 -8.51 -18.17
C MET A 105 -6.84 -7.12 -17.56
N SER A 106 -6.61 -6.08 -18.37
CA SER A 106 -6.92 -4.68 -18.05
C SER A 106 -8.42 -4.40 -18.05
N ALA A 107 -8.79 -3.26 -17.47
CA ALA A 107 -10.16 -2.74 -17.58
C ALA A 107 -10.61 -2.57 -19.04
N THR A 108 -11.91 -2.74 -19.25
CA THR A 108 -12.61 -2.48 -20.51
C THR A 108 -13.62 -1.35 -20.32
N LEU A 109 -14.25 -0.89 -21.41
CA LEU A 109 -15.37 0.06 -21.34
C LEU A 109 -16.54 -0.44 -20.46
N ALA A 110 -16.72 -1.76 -20.36
CA ALA A 110 -17.75 -2.37 -19.50
C ALA A 110 -17.30 -2.49 -18.03
N GLY A 111 -16.03 -2.16 -17.74
CA GLY A 111 -15.41 -2.26 -16.43
C GLY A 111 -14.40 -3.38 -16.31
N ILE A 112 -14.22 -3.81 -15.07
CA ILE A 112 -13.25 -4.79 -14.64
C ILE A 112 -13.98 -6.12 -14.44
N ARG A 113 -13.50 -7.16 -15.11
CA ARG A 113 -13.87 -8.54 -14.84
C ARG A 113 -12.69 -9.42 -15.22
N THR A 114 -11.91 -9.82 -14.24
CA THR A 114 -10.70 -10.62 -14.47
C THR A 114 -10.49 -11.57 -13.30
N SER A 115 -9.87 -12.71 -13.59
CA SER A 115 -9.53 -13.70 -12.59
C SER A 115 -8.09 -14.17 -12.75
N GLN A 116 -7.53 -14.65 -11.64
CA GLN A 116 -6.22 -15.28 -11.61
C GLN A 116 -6.21 -16.40 -10.59
N ASN A 117 -5.55 -17.49 -10.93
CA ASN A 117 -5.32 -18.58 -9.99
C ASN A 117 -4.07 -18.27 -9.18
N ILE A 118 -4.23 -18.13 -7.87
CA ILE A 118 -3.12 -17.91 -6.94
C ILE A 118 -3.13 -18.95 -5.83
N PRO A 119 -1.97 -19.40 -5.35
CA PRO A 119 -1.91 -20.22 -4.15
C PRO A 119 -2.34 -19.37 -2.96
N GLN A 120 -3.34 -19.84 -2.20
CA GLN A 120 -3.81 -19.14 -1.01
C GLN A 120 -3.48 -19.95 0.25
N SER A 121 -2.66 -19.36 1.11
CA SER A 121 -2.36 -19.88 2.45
C SER A 121 -2.09 -18.72 3.39
N HIS A 122 -2.76 -18.69 4.54
CA HIS A 122 -2.51 -17.66 5.58
C HIS A 122 -2.69 -16.21 5.11
N VAL A 123 -3.68 -15.96 4.23
CA VAL A 123 -4.02 -14.59 3.80
C VAL A 123 -4.92 -13.92 4.83
N THR A 124 -4.53 -12.74 5.32
CA THR A 124 -5.29 -11.92 6.28
C THR A 124 -6.15 -10.89 5.56
N ASP A 125 -5.60 -10.28 4.52
CA ASP A 125 -6.24 -9.20 3.76
C ASP A 125 -5.95 -9.34 2.26
N PHE A 126 -6.94 -8.95 1.46
CA PHE A 126 -6.72 -8.60 0.06
C PHE A 126 -6.62 -7.10 -0.09
N CYS A 127 -5.65 -6.68 -0.89
CA CYS A 127 -5.41 -5.29 -1.22
C CYS A 127 -5.48 -5.15 -2.75
N LEU A 128 -6.26 -4.20 -3.28
CA LEU A 128 -6.40 -3.99 -4.72
C LEU A 128 -5.92 -2.60 -5.12
N PRO A 129 -4.68 -2.47 -5.64
CA PRO A 129 -4.25 -1.28 -6.34
C PRO A 129 -4.75 -1.23 -7.79
N PHE A 130 -5.04 -0.02 -8.25
CA PHE A 130 -5.47 0.29 -9.61
C PHE A 130 -4.45 1.21 -10.28
N PRO A 131 -3.34 0.66 -10.82
CA PRO A 131 -2.27 1.46 -11.42
C PRO A 131 -2.75 2.20 -12.67
N LYS A 132 -2.26 3.44 -12.85
CA LYS A 132 -2.46 4.25 -14.06
C LYS A 132 -1.32 4.11 -15.07
N ASP A 133 -0.11 3.92 -14.58
CA ASP A 133 1.11 3.69 -15.37
C ASP A 133 1.74 2.38 -14.89
N ALA A 134 2.42 1.65 -15.78
CA ALA A 134 3.10 0.41 -15.45
C ALA A 134 4.25 0.59 -14.43
N ARG A 135 4.73 1.83 -14.25
CA ARG A 135 5.74 2.22 -13.27
C ARG A 135 5.16 2.61 -11.92
N ALA A 136 3.83 2.72 -11.80
CA ALA A 136 3.18 3.10 -10.54
C ALA A 136 3.45 2.04 -9.47
N THR A 137 4.12 2.46 -8.39
CA THR A 137 4.53 1.55 -7.30
C THR A 137 3.80 1.84 -5.99
N ILE A 138 3.52 3.11 -5.69
CA ILE A 138 2.94 3.56 -4.41
C ILE A 138 1.79 4.56 -4.53
N CYS A 139 1.58 5.12 -5.72
CA CYS A 139 0.59 6.18 -5.98
C CYS A 139 -0.59 5.60 -6.77
N PHE A 140 -1.73 5.44 -6.14
CA PHE A 140 -2.92 4.82 -6.70
C PHE A 140 -4.16 5.66 -6.39
N GLU A 141 -5.09 5.69 -7.33
CA GLU A 141 -6.29 6.51 -7.22
C GLU A 141 -7.54 5.63 -7.22
N ASN A 142 -8.62 6.14 -6.64
CA ASN A 142 -9.91 5.46 -6.65
C ASN A 142 -10.40 5.25 -8.11
N PRO A 143 -10.72 4.00 -8.52
CA PRO A 143 -11.25 3.73 -9.85
C PRO A 143 -12.70 4.21 -10.02
N CYS A 144 -13.39 4.64 -8.97
CA CYS A 144 -14.79 5.09 -8.97
C CYS A 144 -15.74 4.09 -9.63
N ASN A 145 -15.56 2.81 -9.34
CA ASN A 145 -16.38 1.73 -9.86
C ASN A 145 -17.56 1.42 -8.93
N GLN A 146 -18.69 1.08 -9.54
CA GLN A 146 -19.85 0.51 -8.89
C GLN A 146 -19.77 -1.02 -8.85
N LYS A 147 -20.45 -1.61 -7.87
CA LYS A 147 -20.56 -3.06 -7.69
C LYS A 147 -19.20 -3.79 -7.61
N MET A 148 -18.20 -3.15 -7.02
CA MET A 148 -16.89 -3.73 -6.75
C MET A 148 -17.03 -4.90 -5.77
N GLN A 149 -16.42 -6.03 -6.13
CA GLN A 149 -16.41 -7.23 -5.30
C GLN A 149 -15.28 -8.17 -5.76
N VAL A 150 -14.67 -8.85 -4.79
CA VAL A 150 -13.73 -9.96 -5.01
C VAL A 150 -14.43 -11.27 -4.67
N THR A 151 -14.26 -12.29 -5.50
CA THR A 151 -14.80 -13.62 -5.27
C THR A 151 -13.66 -14.63 -5.24
N THR A 152 -13.54 -15.39 -4.16
CA THR A 152 -12.59 -16.52 -4.04
C THR A 152 -13.21 -17.63 -3.20
N CYS A 153 -12.89 -18.90 -3.47
CA CYS A 153 -13.43 -20.06 -2.74
C CYS A 153 -14.97 -20.08 -2.63
N GLY A 154 -15.67 -19.55 -3.62
CA GLY A 154 -17.14 -19.43 -3.58
C GLY A 154 -17.68 -18.40 -2.57
N ARG A 155 -16.81 -17.59 -1.96
CA ARG A 155 -17.14 -16.50 -1.04
C ARG A 155 -16.89 -15.15 -1.73
N ASN A 156 -17.64 -14.13 -1.30
CA ASN A 156 -17.54 -12.78 -1.82
C ASN A 156 -16.99 -11.82 -0.75
N PHE A 157 -16.17 -10.87 -1.17
CA PHE A 157 -15.56 -9.85 -0.33
C PHE A 157 -15.77 -8.47 -0.99
N PRO A 158 -16.52 -7.56 -0.37
CA PRO A 158 -17.47 -7.80 0.73
C PRO A 158 -18.65 -8.68 0.28
N ASP A 159 -19.45 -9.19 1.23
CA ASP A 159 -20.59 -10.09 0.94
C ASP A 159 -21.57 -9.51 -0.10
N MET A 160 -21.86 -8.22 0.03
CA MET A 160 -22.65 -7.44 -0.94
C MET A 160 -21.71 -6.59 -1.81
N PRO A 161 -21.97 -6.49 -3.12
CA PRO A 161 -21.15 -5.64 -4.00
C PRO A 161 -21.30 -4.17 -3.59
N MET A 162 -20.18 -3.45 -3.49
CA MET A 162 -20.15 -2.06 -3.01
C MET A 162 -19.67 -1.09 -4.08
N ASN A 163 -20.09 0.16 -3.98
CA ASN A 163 -19.63 1.25 -4.83
C ASN A 163 -18.47 1.97 -4.14
N THR A 164 -17.35 2.20 -4.83
CA THR A 164 -16.14 2.76 -4.19
C THR A 164 -16.22 4.24 -3.86
N PHE A 165 -17.33 4.89 -4.19
CA PHE A 165 -17.60 6.32 -3.96
C PHE A 165 -18.78 6.55 -3.00
N ASP A 166 -19.34 5.47 -2.43
CA ASP A 166 -20.45 5.57 -1.48
C ASP A 166 -19.97 5.52 -0.02
N GLN A 167 -20.73 6.17 0.86
CA GLN A 167 -20.43 6.25 2.30
C GLN A 167 -20.23 4.88 2.98
N GLN A 168 -20.98 3.85 2.55
CA GLN A 168 -20.84 2.50 3.10
C GLN A 168 -19.44 1.91 2.84
N PHE A 169 -18.88 2.19 1.67
CA PHE A 169 -17.53 1.76 1.32
C PHE A 169 -16.48 2.51 2.13
N PHE A 170 -16.66 3.81 2.36
CA PHE A 170 -15.75 4.60 3.20
C PHE A 170 -15.69 4.05 4.62
N GLN A 171 -16.86 3.74 5.21
CA GLN A 171 -16.92 3.13 6.53
C GLN A 171 -16.21 1.78 6.56
N LEU A 172 -16.36 0.96 5.52
CA LEU A 172 -15.65 -0.31 5.41
C LEU A 172 -14.13 -0.10 5.40
N GLN A 173 -13.62 0.81 4.56
CA GLN A 173 -12.19 1.09 4.48
C GLN A 173 -11.62 1.65 5.78
N LEU A 174 -12.33 2.57 6.46
CA LEU A 174 -11.92 3.10 7.76
C LEU A 174 -11.86 2.01 8.83
N ASN A 175 -12.88 1.14 8.89
CA ASN A 175 -12.90 0.02 9.84
C ASN A 175 -11.76 -0.96 9.57
N VAL A 176 -11.47 -1.24 8.29
CA VAL A 176 -10.43 -2.19 7.89
C VAL A 176 -9.02 -1.63 8.12
N SER A 177 -8.85 -0.32 8.00
CA SER A 177 -7.55 0.34 8.20
C SER A 177 -7.07 0.31 9.65
N ASN A 178 -7.93 -0.06 10.60
CA ASN A 178 -7.60 -0.15 12.03
C ASN A 178 -6.83 1.08 12.54
N LEU A 179 -7.23 2.29 12.10
CA LEU A 179 -6.66 3.54 12.61
C LEU A 179 -6.89 3.58 14.13
N ASP A 180 -5.82 3.42 14.89
CA ASP A 180 -5.85 3.45 16.35
C ASP A 180 -5.51 4.86 16.86
N LEU A 181 -5.67 5.09 18.16
CA LEU A 181 -5.40 6.40 18.79
C LEU A 181 -3.96 6.91 18.57
N LEU A 182 -3.03 6.08 18.08
CA LEU A 182 -1.66 6.46 17.77
C LEU A 182 -1.49 6.96 16.32
N PHE A 183 -2.34 6.50 15.39
CA PHE A 183 -2.26 6.81 13.96
C PHE A 183 -3.54 7.45 13.44
N GLU A 184 -3.45 8.73 13.07
CA GLU A 184 -4.51 9.46 12.40
C GLU A 184 -4.45 9.24 10.87
N ALA A 185 -5.59 9.29 10.20
CA ALA A 185 -5.62 9.34 8.74
C ALA A 185 -4.88 10.58 8.24
N THR A 186 -4.12 10.46 7.14
CA THR A 186 -3.60 11.66 6.48
C THR A 186 -4.72 12.34 5.70
N ASN A 187 -4.62 13.66 5.53
CA ASN A 187 -5.57 14.41 4.70
C ASN A 187 -5.68 13.80 3.30
N GLU A 188 -4.56 13.36 2.70
CA GLU A 188 -4.60 12.75 1.37
C GLU A 188 -5.38 11.42 1.36
N TYR A 189 -5.28 10.61 2.42
CA TYR A 189 -6.05 9.37 2.54
C TYR A 189 -7.55 9.65 2.66
N GLU A 190 -7.94 10.62 3.49
CA GLU A 190 -9.34 11.03 3.63
C GLU A 190 -9.91 11.61 2.34
N ASP A 191 -9.13 12.49 1.68
CA ASP A 191 -9.51 13.11 0.42
C ASP A 191 -9.63 12.06 -0.69
N ALA A 192 -8.72 11.10 -0.76
CA ALA A 192 -8.75 10.02 -1.76
C ALA A 192 -9.97 9.10 -1.62
N LEU A 193 -10.48 8.92 -0.39
CA LEU A 193 -11.73 8.22 -0.14
C LEU A 193 -12.95 9.06 -0.52
N THR A 194 -13.01 10.31 -0.04
CA THR A 194 -14.24 11.10 -0.03
C THR A 194 -14.45 11.98 -1.26
N THR A 195 -13.38 12.38 -1.96
CA THR A 195 -13.45 13.27 -3.11
C THR A 195 -13.91 12.51 -4.36
N PRO A 196 -15.08 12.83 -4.94
CA PRO A 196 -15.56 12.15 -6.13
C PRO A 196 -14.71 12.53 -7.35
N ARG A 197 -14.29 11.53 -8.13
CA ARG A 197 -13.57 11.75 -9.39
C ARG A 197 -14.44 11.59 -10.63
N ASN A 198 -15.60 10.96 -10.49
CA ASN A 198 -16.57 10.81 -11.56
C ASN A 198 -17.96 11.16 -11.03
N THR A 199 -18.79 11.69 -11.91
CA THR A 199 -20.25 11.60 -11.81
C THR A 199 -20.76 10.60 -12.85
N ALA A 200 -22.06 10.33 -12.86
CA ALA A 200 -22.67 9.53 -13.91
C ALA A 200 -22.54 10.16 -15.32
N THR A 201 -22.13 11.43 -15.42
CA THR A 201 -22.14 12.21 -16.68
C THR A 201 -20.78 12.77 -17.08
N LEU A 202 -19.84 12.95 -16.15
CA LEU A 202 -18.53 13.51 -16.46
C LEU A 202 -17.45 13.09 -15.45
N ARG A 203 -16.19 13.21 -15.85
CA ARG A 203 -15.03 13.06 -14.97
C ARG A 203 -14.63 14.40 -14.36
N LEU A 204 -14.49 14.43 -13.05
CA LEU A 204 -14.05 15.57 -12.27
C LEU A 204 -12.52 15.58 -12.16
N ASN A 205 -11.92 16.77 -12.26
CA ASN A 205 -10.50 16.97 -12.01
C ASN A 205 -10.34 17.62 -10.63
N PRO A 206 -9.96 16.85 -9.60
CA PRO A 206 -9.74 17.38 -8.27
C PRO A 206 -8.49 18.28 -8.25
N HIS A 207 -8.50 19.32 -7.41
CA HIS A 207 -7.35 20.20 -7.16
C HIS A 207 -6.52 19.74 -5.95
N THR A 208 -6.72 18.49 -5.52
CA THR A 208 -6.09 17.86 -4.36
C THR A 208 -5.43 16.55 -4.79
N ASP A 209 -4.38 16.15 -4.08
CA ASP A 209 -3.74 14.86 -4.30
C ASP A 209 -4.62 13.70 -3.78
N LEU A 210 -5.00 12.80 -4.69
CA LEU A 210 -5.85 11.63 -4.40
C LEU A 210 -5.10 10.31 -4.62
N THR A 211 -3.76 10.34 -4.59
CA THR A 211 -2.92 9.20 -4.97
C THR A 211 -2.63 8.21 -3.84
N ILE A 212 -3.35 8.30 -2.72
CA ILE A 212 -3.28 7.35 -1.59
C ILE A 212 -4.59 6.55 -1.49
N PHE A 213 -4.84 5.69 -2.47
CA PHE A 213 -6.04 4.83 -2.48
C PHE A 213 -5.72 3.36 -2.74
N LEU A 214 -6.24 2.48 -1.88
CA LEU A 214 -6.22 1.04 -2.04
C LEU A 214 -7.56 0.49 -1.56
N ILE A 215 -8.11 -0.52 -2.24
CA ILE A 215 -9.25 -1.25 -1.66
C ILE A 215 -8.68 -2.35 -0.78
N ILE A 216 -8.89 -2.24 0.53
CA ILE A 216 -8.53 -3.27 1.51
C ILE A 216 -9.79 -4.07 1.85
N LEU A 217 -9.68 -5.39 1.79
CA LEU A 217 -10.72 -6.35 2.10
C LEU A 217 -10.17 -7.33 3.13
N GLN A 218 -10.62 -7.19 4.37
CA GLN A 218 -10.31 -8.14 5.44
C GLN A 218 -10.90 -9.51 5.11
N CYS A 219 -10.02 -10.51 5.02
CA CYS A 219 -10.42 -11.92 4.92
C CYS A 219 -10.68 -12.50 6.32
N GLN A 220 -9.98 -11.98 7.33
CA GLN A 220 -10.11 -12.40 8.72
C GLN A 220 -11.27 -11.67 9.43
N ARG A 221 -12.14 -12.42 10.13
CA ARG A 221 -13.16 -11.83 11.00
C ARG A 221 -12.55 -11.37 12.32
N ASN A 222 -12.59 -10.05 12.57
CA ASN A 222 -12.48 -9.52 13.92
C ASN A 222 -13.83 -9.72 14.65
N SER A 223 -14.01 -10.84 15.34
CA SER A 223 -15.16 -11.07 16.22
C SER A 223 -14.77 -10.92 17.68
N ASN A 224 -15.02 -9.76 18.27
CA ASN A 224 -15.14 -9.49 19.72
C ASN A 224 -14.34 -10.42 20.66
N GLY A 225 -13.01 -10.40 20.57
CA GLY A 225 -12.13 -11.04 21.56
C GLY A 225 -11.89 -12.55 21.39
N ALA A 226 -12.42 -13.17 20.34
CA ALA A 226 -11.98 -14.49 19.89
C ALA A 226 -11.30 -14.32 18.53
N LEU A 227 -9.98 -14.52 18.46
CA LEU A 227 -9.24 -14.63 17.21
C LEU A 227 -9.67 -15.91 16.49
N THR A 228 -10.85 -15.87 15.86
CA THR A 228 -11.30 -16.95 14.99
C THR A 228 -10.62 -16.74 13.65
N PHE A 229 -9.46 -17.36 13.50
CA PHE A 229 -8.70 -17.40 12.25
C PHE A 229 -9.50 -18.20 11.20
N GLU A 230 -10.47 -17.58 10.52
CA GLU A 230 -10.89 -18.06 9.20
C GLU A 230 -9.86 -17.61 8.17
N VAL A 231 -8.64 -18.11 8.35
CA VAL A 231 -7.62 -18.02 7.31
C VAL A 231 -8.19 -18.73 6.08
N LEU A 232 -8.14 -18.07 4.92
CA LEU A 232 -8.25 -18.78 3.64
C LEU A 232 -7.00 -19.67 3.49
N ASP A 233 -7.04 -20.86 4.09
CA ASP A 233 -5.97 -21.85 4.03
C ASP A 233 -6.42 -23.00 3.14
N ASN A 234 -5.93 -22.98 1.91
CA ASN A 234 -6.16 -24.07 0.97
C ASN A 234 -4.89 -24.88 0.77
N GLN A 235 -3.98 -24.90 1.76
CA GLN A 235 -2.76 -25.70 1.76
C GLN A 235 -1.89 -25.45 0.50
N ASN A 236 -1.81 -24.19 0.06
CA ASN A 236 -1.11 -23.77 -1.17
C ASN A 236 -1.72 -24.33 -2.48
N GLN A 237 -2.98 -24.78 -2.49
CA GLN A 237 -3.67 -25.05 -3.73
C GLN A 237 -4.01 -23.75 -4.46
N ASN A 238 -3.89 -23.79 -5.78
CA ASN A 238 -4.23 -22.67 -6.65
C ASN A 238 -5.74 -22.50 -6.72
N ILE A 239 -6.22 -21.32 -6.34
CA ILE A 239 -7.64 -20.97 -6.40
C ILE A 239 -7.84 -19.70 -7.21
N SER A 240 -8.92 -19.69 -7.97
CA SER A 240 -9.34 -18.53 -8.73
C SER A 240 -9.82 -17.43 -7.79
N VAL A 241 -9.15 -16.28 -7.86
CA VAL A 241 -9.65 -15.01 -7.34
C VAL A 241 -10.18 -14.22 -8.52
N GLU A 242 -11.47 -13.87 -8.51
CA GLU A 242 -12.10 -13.00 -9.49
C GLU A 242 -12.32 -11.62 -8.88
N VAL A 243 -11.96 -10.56 -9.60
CA VAL A 243 -12.35 -9.19 -9.28
C VAL A 243 -13.31 -8.69 -10.34
N LYS A 244 -14.41 -8.06 -9.89
CA LYS A 244 -15.40 -7.44 -10.76
C LYS A 244 -15.77 -6.05 -10.27
N GLY A 245 -16.10 -5.18 -11.22
CA GLY A 245 -16.67 -3.86 -10.99
C GLY A 245 -17.01 -3.17 -12.30
N ALA A 246 -18.03 -2.33 -12.29
CA ALA A 246 -18.46 -1.58 -13.47
C ALA A 246 -18.15 -0.10 -13.28
N PRO A 247 -17.79 0.64 -14.35
CA PRO A 247 -17.62 2.07 -14.25
C PRO A 247 -18.99 2.73 -14.03
N ILE A 248 -18.99 3.89 -13.38
CA ILE A 248 -20.19 4.73 -13.32
C ILE A 248 -20.36 5.60 -14.57
N TYR A 249 -19.26 5.87 -15.27
CA TYR A 249 -19.25 6.62 -16.51
C TYR A 249 -18.61 5.77 -17.60
N GLN A 250 -19.38 5.41 -18.63
CA GLN A 250 -18.87 4.64 -19.76
C GLN A 250 -18.40 5.58 -20.85
N GLY A 251 -17.10 5.55 -21.17
CA GLY A 251 -16.57 6.34 -22.28
C GLY A 251 -15.07 6.57 -22.19
N ALA A 252 -14.56 7.39 -23.12
CA ALA A 252 -13.14 7.74 -23.19
C ALA A 252 -12.65 8.44 -21.91
N THR A 253 -13.53 9.08 -21.13
CA THR A 253 -13.14 9.87 -19.95
C THR A 253 -13.32 9.16 -18.61
N ASP A 254 -13.55 7.84 -18.57
CA ASP A 254 -13.65 7.07 -17.31
C ASP A 254 -12.43 7.26 -16.39
N SER A 255 -12.63 7.41 -15.08
CA SER A 255 -11.53 7.69 -14.13
C SER A 255 -10.46 6.60 -14.12
N TYR A 256 -10.76 5.33 -14.42
CA TYR A 256 -9.76 4.25 -14.44
C TYR A 256 -9.38 3.86 -15.87
N TYR A 257 -10.35 3.53 -16.72
CA TYR A 257 -10.17 3.07 -18.11
C TYR A 257 -9.64 4.15 -19.07
N ASN A 258 -9.74 5.45 -18.75
CA ASN A 258 -9.32 6.53 -19.67
C ASN A 258 -7.92 6.29 -20.23
N VAL A 259 -7.84 6.45 -21.55
CA VAL A 259 -6.62 6.37 -22.35
C VAL A 259 -5.88 7.70 -22.18
N ASP A 260 -4.61 7.65 -21.80
CA ASP A 260 -3.83 8.87 -21.69
C ASP A 260 -3.69 9.59 -23.06
N THR A 261 -3.16 10.81 -23.06
CA THR A 261 -2.94 11.59 -24.30
C THR A 261 -2.01 10.87 -25.30
N SER A 262 -1.29 9.83 -24.88
CA SER A 262 -0.42 8.99 -25.71
C SER A 262 -1.10 7.74 -26.27
N GLY A 263 -2.39 7.53 -26.01
CA GLY A 263 -3.11 6.36 -26.48
C GLY A 263 -2.92 5.11 -25.61
N LYS A 264 -2.25 5.21 -24.46
CA LYS A 264 -1.98 4.06 -23.58
C LYS A 264 -3.13 3.81 -22.62
N ARG A 265 -3.46 2.54 -22.47
CA ARG A 265 -4.43 2.05 -21.49
C ARG A 265 -3.76 1.81 -20.14
N PRO A 266 -4.51 1.92 -19.04
CA PRO A 266 -4.01 1.55 -17.72
C PRO A 266 -3.58 0.07 -17.70
N PRO A 267 -2.54 -0.28 -16.92
CA PRO A 267 -2.22 -1.66 -16.62
C PRO A 267 -3.38 -2.39 -15.92
N PRO A 268 -3.37 -3.73 -15.90
CA PRO A 268 -4.34 -4.49 -15.12
C PRO A 268 -4.37 -4.10 -13.65
N PRO A 269 -5.52 -4.26 -12.98
CA PRO A 269 -5.56 -4.22 -11.53
C PRO A 269 -4.57 -5.24 -10.95
N ILE A 270 -4.11 -4.95 -9.75
CA ILE A 270 -3.19 -5.81 -9.03
C ILE A 270 -3.96 -6.41 -7.85
N LEU A 271 -3.70 -7.67 -7.53
CA LEU A 271 -4.09 -8.29 -6.28
C LEU A 271 -2.87 -8.40 -5.38
N CYS A 272 -2.93 -7.78 -4.23
CA CYS A 272 -1.96 -7.95 -3.17
C CYS A 272 -2.56 -8.86 -2.10
N THR A 273 -1.87 -9.96 -1.75
CA THR A 273 -2.24 -10.80 -0.60
C THR A 273 -1.36 -10.45 0.58
N VAL A 274 -1.98 -10.12 1.71
CA VAL A 274 -1.29 -9.78 2.95
C VAL A 274 -1.27 -11.01 3.85
N HIS A 275 -0.12 -11.26 4.45
CA HIS A 275 0.09 -12.34 5.40
C HIS A 275 0.72 -11.78 6.67
N ASP A 276 0.12 -12.10 7.82
CA ASP A 276 0.77 -11.84 9.09
C ASP A 276 2.03 -12.68 9.24
N THR A 277 3.11 -12.02 9.59
CA THR A 277 4.40 -12.62 9.86
C THR A 277 5.07 -11.90 11.02
N PHE A 278 6.32 -12.25 11.29
CA PHE A 278 7.08 -11.56 12.31
C PHE A 278 8.56 -11.61 11.99
N TRP A 279 9.28 -10.63 12.50
CA TRP A 279 10.72 -10.59 12.52
C TRP A 279 11.19 -11.00 13.90
N LEU A 280 12.15 -11.92 13.96
CA LEU A 280 12.85 -12.26 15.19
C LEU A 280 14.19 -11.55 15.18
N PHE A 281 14.36 -10.58 16.07
CA PHE A 281 15.63 -9.91 16.29
C PHE A 281 16.35 -10.57 17.44
N SER A 282 17.64 -10.86 17.25
CA SER A 282 18.51 -11.41 18.29
C SER A 282 19.74 -10.51 18.46
N PRO A 283 20.29 -10.40 19.67
CA PRO A 283 21.58 -9.73 19.88
C PRO A 283 22.63 -10.32 18.95
N ALA A 284 23.45 -9.45 18.34
CA ALA A 284 24.60 -9.92 17.57
C ALA A 284 25.56 -10.64 18.54
N THR A 285 25.75 -11.94 18.36
CA THR A 285 26.89 -12.64 18.98
C THR A 285 28.13 -12.26 18.19
N ASP A 286 29.21 -11.88 18.89
CA ASP A 286 30.51 -11.61 18.28
C ASP A 286 30.85 -12.72 17.28
N ARG A 287 30.98 -12.34 16.00
CA ARG A 287 31.47 -13.24 14.97
C ARG A 287 32.96 -13.44 15.23
N ASN A 288 33.35 -14.62 15.72
CA ASN A 288 34.69 -15.15 15.47
C ASN A 288 34.81 -15.55 13.99
#